data_AF-A0A1F3BLH1-F1
#
_entry.id   AF-A0A1F3BLH1-F1
#
_cell.length_a   1.000
_cell.length_b   1.000
_cell.length_c   1.000
_cell.angle_alpha   90.00
_cell.angle_beta   90.00
_cell.angle_gamma   90.00
#
_symmetry.space_group_name_H-M   'P 1'
#
loop_
_entity.id
_entity.type
_entity.pdbx_description
1 polymer ?
#
loop_
_entity_poly.entity_id
_entity_poly.type
_entity_poly.pdbx_seq_one_letter_code
_entity_poly.pdbx_strand_id
1 'polypeptide(L)'
;MQSIKEIYKIGYGPSSSHTIGPVRAATFFQERNPNCKKFRIILYGSLAATGVGHHTDLALIKALHPNEAEIIWKPEESLPLHPNGLIFEALNSENNVSDTWEVYSIGGGDLKDIDGIINNRKIYQITNLTDIMAYCTREGKTFWEYVEDSEGPEIWNFLANVWDIMKDTIARGLENEGVLPGEIHLPRKASNYYTKALNSHGAIQNQGLLFAFALAVSEENASGGKIAIAPTCGSSGVLPAILFYLKREEYITDIKILRALATAGLIGNIVKFNASISGAEVG
;
A
#
# COMPACT_ATOMS: atom_id res chain seq x y z
N MET A 1 -2.70 -16.82 -8.77
CA MET A 1 -2.74 -15.54 -8.05
C MET A 1 -1.52 -14.70 -8.42
N GLN A 2 -1.58 -13.37 -8.26
CA GLN A 2 -0.42 -12.47 -8.48
C GLN A 2 0.67 -12.69 -7.41
N SER A 3 1.79 -11.99 -7.52
CA SER A 3 2.84 -12.01 -6.49
C SER A 3 2.33 -11.46 -5.14
N ILE A 4 2.85 -11.94 -4.01
CA ILE A 4 2.63 -11.33 -2.68
C ILE A 4 3.25 -9.92 -2.58
N LYS A 5 4.09 -9.53 -3.54
CA LYS A 5 4.53 -8.14 -3.73
C LYS A 5 3.36 -7.20 -4.06
N GLU A 6 2.21 -7.72 -4.49
CA GLU A 6 0.99 -6.90 -4.65
C GLU A 6 0.17 -6.78 -3.36
N ILE A 7 0.52 -7.55 -2.31
CA ILE A 7 -0.02 -7.40 -0.95
C ILE A 7 0.81 -6.39 -0.17
N TYR A 8 2.13 -6.42 -0.33
CA TYR A 8 3.04 -5.49 0.31
C TYR A 8 3.52 -4.41 -0.64
N LYS A 9 3.16 -3.15 -0.39
CA LYS A 9 3.61 -2.04 -1.25
C LYS A 9 4.28 -0.97 -0.40
N ILE A 10 5.47 -0.54 -0.79
CA ILE A 10 6.16 0.56 -0.14
C ILE A 10 5.73 1.84 -0.83
N GLY A 11 5.17 2.77 -0.07
CA GLY A 11 4.65 4.02 -0.59
C GLY A 11 4.53 5.08 0.49
N TYR A 12 3.80 6.14 0.18
CA TYR A 12 3.48 7.21 1.11
C TYR A 12 1.98 7.18 1.40
N GLY A 13 1.61 7.41 2.65
CA GLY A 13 0.21 7.62 3.02
C GLY A 13 -0.38 8.89 2.41
N PRO A 14 -1.67 9.17 2.66
CA PRO A 14 -2.57 8.43 3.53
C PRO A 14 -3.38 7.32 2.83
N SER A 15 -3.40 7.28 1.49
CA SER A 15 -4.35 6.43 0.75
C SER A 15 -3.73 5.67 -0.41
N SER A 16 -4.00 4.36 -0.47
CA SER A 16 -3.53 3.51 -1.55
C SER A 16 -4.28 3.78 -2.87
N SER A 17 -5.56 4.11 -2.80
CA SER A 17 -6.39 4.39 -3.98
C SER A 17 -6.25 5.83 -4.47
N HIS A 18 -6.03 6.79 -3.58
CA HIS A 18 -5.99 8.20 -3.93
C HIS A 18 -4.56 8.77 -4.01
N THR A 19 -3.57 8.11 -3.43
CA THR A 19 -2.18 8.58 -3.49
C THR A 19 -1.33 7.61 -4.32
N ILE A 20 -1.31 6.33 -3.96
CA ILE A 20 -0.33 5.38 -4.52
C ILE A 20 -0.72 4.89 -5.92
N GLY A 21 -1.98 4.54 -6.16
CA GLY A 21 -2.48 4.20 -7.49
C GLY A 21 -2.19 5.32 -8.51
N PRO A 22 -2.64 6.56 -8.27
CA PRO A 22 -2.35 7.70 -9.15
C PRO A 22 -0.85 7.92 -9.40
N VAL A 23 -0.01 7.81 -8.37
CA VAL A 23 1.46 7.91 -8.54
C VAL A 23 2.01 6.81 -9.43
N ARG A 24 1.60 5.54 -9.23
CA ARG A 24 2.02 4.44 -10.12
C ARG A 24 1.58 4.68 -11.56
N ALA A 25 0.36 5.17 -11.77
CA ALA A 25 -0.15 5.48 -13.09
C ALA A 25 0.68 6.60 -13.75
N ALA A 26 0.99 7.66 -13.00
CA ALA A 26 1.85 8.75 -13.46
C ALA A 26 3.25 8.24 -13.87
N THR A 27 3.86 7.37 -13.07
CA THR A 27 5.15 6.75 -13.40
C THR A 27 5.09 5.95 -14.70
N PHE A 28 4.08 5.08 -14.87
CA PHE A 28 3.93 4.32 -16.13
C PHE A 28 3.70 5.22 -17.34
N PHE A 29 2.88 6.26 -17.20
CA PHE A 29 2.59 7.17 -18.30
C PHE A 29 3.80 8.03 -18.67
N GLN A 30 4.62 8.41 -17.69
CA GLN A 30 5.88 9.10 -17.91
C GLN A 30 6.92 8.20 -18.60
N GLU A 31 7.03 6.93 -18.20
CA GLU A 31 7.91 5.95 -18.88
C GLU A 31 7.46 5.69 -20.33
N ARG A 32 6.15 5.67 -20.58
CA ARG A 32 5.56 5.61 -21.92
C ARG A 32 5.87 6.85 -22.77
N ASN A 33 6.05 8.02 -22.13
CA ASN A 33 6.25 9.31 -22.79
C ASN A 33 7.55 10.02 -22.32
N PRO A 34 8.74 9.44 -22.55
CA PRO A 34 9.99 9.86 -21.90
C PRO A 34 10.47 11.28 -22.29
N ASN A 35 10.05 11.77 -23.46
CA ASN A 35 10.44 13.09 -23.98
C ASN A 35 9.42 14.18 -23.65
N CYS A 36 8.27 13.82 -23.09
CA CYS A 36 7.22 14.78 -22.75
C CYS A 36 7.66 15.63 -21.55
N LYS A 37 7.44 16.95 -21.63
CA LYS A 37 7.79 17.91 -20.58
C LYS A 37 6.59 18.40 -19.79
N LYS A 38 5.37 18.18 -20.29
CA LYS A 38 4.15 18.67 -19.68
C LYS A 38 3.05 17.62 -19.77
N PHE A 39 2.54 17.23 -18.62
CA PHE A 39 1.46 16.28 -18.48
C PHE A 39 0.23 16.97 -17.93
N ARG A 40 -0.94 16.64 -18.45
CA ARG A 40 -2.22 17.01 -17.85
C ARG A 40 -2.88 15.77 -17.28
N ILE A 41 -3.39 15.87 -16.06
CA ILE A 41 -4.01 14.78 -15.34
C ILE A 41 -5.41 15.23 -14.93
N ILE A 42 -6.41 14.53 -15.45
CA ILE A 42 -7.82 14.81 -15.21
C ILE A 42 -8.34 13.73 -14.28
N LEU A 43 -8.78 14.12 -13.08
CA LEU A 43 -9.32 13.22 -12.08
C LEU A 43 -10.84 13.29 -12.09
N TYR A 44 -11.47 12.12 -11.92
CA TYR A 44 -12.93 11.95 -11.99
C TYR A 44 -13.49 11.36 -10.69
N GLY A 45 -14.80 11.53 -10.50
CA GLY A 45 -15.61 10.85 -9.49
C GLY A 45 -15.08 11.01 -8.07
N SER A 46 -15.07 9.91 -7.29
CA SER A 46 -14.65 9.91 -5.89
C SER A 46 -13.19 10.33 -5.70
N LEU A 47 -12.35 9.99 -6.67
CA LEU A 47 -10.94 10.38 -6.67
C LEU A 47 -10.80 11.89 -6.78
N ALA A 48 -11.60 12.54 -7.61
CA ALA A 48 -11.60 13.99 -7.69
C ALA A 48 -12.23 14.66 -6.47
N ALA A 49 -13.34 14.10 -5.97
CA ALA A 49 -14.08 14.67 -4.85
C ALA A 49 -13.27 14.71 -3.54
N THR A 50 -12.40 13.72 -3.32
CA THR A 50 -11.63 13.61 -2.06
C THR A 50 -10.11 13.71 -2.25
N GLY A 51 -9.62 13.87 -3.48
CA GLY A 51 -8.20 13.80 -3.79
C GLY A 51 -7.35 14.88 -3.12
N VAL A 52 -7.91 16.09 -2.92
CA VAL A 52 -7.22 17.17 -2.18
C VAL A 52 -6.92 16.75 -0.74
N GLY A 53 -7.90 16.18 -0.03
CA GLY A 53 -7.72 15.68 1.35
C GLY A 53 -6.77 14.47 1.44
N HIS A 54 -6.58 13.75 0.34
CA HIS A 54 -5.63 12.65 0.22
C HIS A 54 -4.28 13.05 -0.39
N HIS A 55 -4.06 14.34 -0.63
CA HIS A 55 -2.86 14.92 -1.23
C HIS A 55 -2.50 14.31 -2.60
N THR A 56 -3.51 13.93 -3.38
CA THR A 56 -3.34 13.28 -4.69
C THR A 56 -2.57 14.17 -5.67
N ASP A 57 -2.87 15.46 -5.70
CA ASP A 57 -2.19 16.48 -6.50
C ASP A 57 -0.71 16.58 -6.16
N LEU A 58 -0.39 16.78 -4.88
CA LEU A 58 0.99 16.89 -4.40
C LEU A 58 1.79 15.62 -4.74
N ALA A 59 1.16 14.45 -4.61
CA ALA A 59 1.78 13.17 -4.95
C ALA A 59 2.04 13.03 -6.45
N LEU A 60 1.07 13.39 -7.30
CA LEU A 60 1.21 13.37 -8.77
C LEU A 60 2.29 14.34 -9.26
N ILE A 61 2.27 15.58 -8.77
CA ILE A 61 3.27 16.61 -9.10
C ILE A 61 4.67 16.11 -8.73
N LYS A 62 4.83 15.55 -7.52
CA LYS A 62 6.10 15.00 -7.08
C LYS A 62 6.56 13.82 -7.94
N ALA A 63 5.64 12.95 -8.36
CA ALA A 63 5.94 11.79 -9.18
C ALA A 63 6.42 12.17 -10.59
N LEU A 64 5.83 13.21 -11.18
CA LEU A 64 6.15 13.65 -12.54
C LEU A 64 7.35 14.59 -12.62
N HIS A 65 7.82 15.12 -11.50
CA HIS A 65 8.99 16.01 -11.43
C HIS A 65 10.22 15.36 -12.11
N PRO A 66 10.99 16.12 -12.94
CA PRO A 66 10.96 17.57 -13.13
C PRO A 66 10.00 18.06 -14.21
N ASN A 67 9.13 17.21 -14.76
CA ASN A 67 8.18 17.62 -15.78
C ASN A 67 7.01 18.40 -15.15
N GLU A 68 6.42 19.30 -15.94
CA GLU A 68 5.24 20.07 -15.53
C GLU A 68 4.01 19.17 -15.46
N ALA A 69 3.20 19.36 -14.42
CA ALA A 69 1.96 18.64 -14.21
C ALA A 69 0.80 19.63 -14.01
N GLU A 70 -0.20 19.56 -14.90
CA GLU A 70 -1.46 20.30 -14.81
C GLU A 70 -2.55 19.36 -14.25
N ILE A 71 -3.16 19.72 -13.12
CA ILE A 71 -4.18 18.90 -12.45
C ILE A 71 -5.56 19.50 -12.68
N ILE A 72 -6.50 18.71 -13.22
CA ILE A 72 -7.89 19.10 -13.44
C ILE A 72 -8.80 18.18 -12.63
N TRP A 73 -9.71 18.79 -11.87
CA TRP A 73 -10.66 18.09 -11.01
C TRP A 73 -12.05 18.09 -11.63
N LYS A 74 -12.66 16.91 -11.78
CA LYS A 74 -14.03 16.74 -12.27
C LYS A 74 -14.85 15.83 -11.33
N PRO A 75 -15.17 16.31 -10.11
CA PRO A 75 -15.86 15.48 -9.11
C PRO A 75 -17.29 15.10 -9.50
N GLU A 76 -17.95 15.87 -10.37
CA GLU A 76 -19.31 15.58 -10.84
C GLU A 76 -19.36 14.62 -12.05
N GLU A 77 -18.22 14.36 -12.70
CA GLU A 77 -18.12 13.44 -13.84
C GLU A 77 -17.55 12.10 -13.38
N SER A 78 -18.07 11.00 -13.92
CA SER A 78 -17.58 9.64 -13.65
C SER A 78 -17.18 8.94 -14.93
N LEU A 79 -16.10 8.17 -14.87
CA LEU A 79 -15.68 7.28 -15.95
C LEU A 79 -16.36 5.90 -15.81
N PRO A 80 -16.57 5.16 -16.92
CA PRO A 80 -17.49 4.02 -16.95
C PRO A 80 -17.06 2.78 -16.15
N LEU A 81 -15.76 2.55 -15.93
CA LEU A 81 -15.30 1.28 -15.35
C LEU A 81 -15.17 1.27 -13.83
N HIS A 82 -14.92 2.43 -13.19
CA HIS A 82 -14.69 2.53 -11.75
C HIS A 82 -14.74 4.02 -11.30
N PRO A 83 -15.21 4.33 -10.08
CA PRO A 83 -15.38 5.73 -9.62
C PRO A 83 -14.07 6.50 -9.42
N ASN A 84 -12.95 5.80 -9.19
CA ASN A 84 -11.62 6.41 -9.13
C ASN A 84 -10.96 6.44 -10.53
N GLY A 85 -11.46 7.28 -11.41
CA GLY A 85 -10.99 7.41 -12.78
C GLY A 85 -9.93 8.51 -12.98
N LEU A 86 -8.96 8.26 -13.85
CA LEU A 86 -7.93 9.20 -14.28
C LEU A 86 -7.83 9.19 -15.81
N ILE A 87 -7.63 10.36 -16.40
CA ILE A 87 -7.11 10.50 -17.76
C ILE A 87 -5.79 11.24 -17.69
N PHE A 88 -4.74 10.63 -18.21
CA PHE A 88 -3.46 11.27 -18.43
C PHE A 88 -3.35 11.72 -19.89
N GLU A 89 -2.86 12.94 -20.09
CA GLU A 89 -2.55 13.51 -21.41
C GLU A 89 -1.10 13.98 -21.43
N ALA A 90 -0.34 13.57 -22.45
CA ALA A 90 0.97 14.12 -22.75
C ALA A 90 0.78 15.31 -23.69
N LEU A 91 1.36 16.47 -23.35
CA LEU A 91 1.23 17.70 -24.14
C LEU A 91 2.53 18.02 -24.89
N ASN A 92 2.40 18.42 -26.15
CA ASN A 92 3.53 18.91 -26.94
C ASN A 92 3.83 20.39 -26.65
N SER A 93 4.81 20.98 -27.34
CA SER A 93 5.22 22.38 -27.17
C SER A 93 4.12 23.41 -27.48
N GLU A 94 3.09 23.01 -28.22
CA GLU A 94 1.93 23.84 -28.58
C GLU A 94 0.73 23.60 -27.65
N ASN A 95 0.89 22.81 -26.58
CA ASN A 95 -0.16 22.33 -25.68
C ASN A 95 -1.23 21.44 -26.36
N ASN A 96 -0.93 20.84 -27.51
CA ASN A 96 -1.77 19.82 -28.12
C ASN A 96 -1.49 18.45 -27.48
N VAL A 97 -2.54 17.64 -27.34
CA VAL A 97 -2.44 16.28 -26.79
C VAL A 97 -1.73 15.38 -27.81
N SER A 98 -0.59 14.82 -27.42
CA SER A 98 0.18 13.87 -28.24
C SER A 98 -0.10 12.41 -27.89
N ASP A 99 -0.46 12.14 -26.64
CA ASP A 99 -0.81 10.81 -26.16
C ASP A 99 -1.83 10.92 -25.03
N THR A 100 -2.68 9.90 -24.88
CA THR A 100 -3.71 9.85 -23.83
C THR A 100 -3.82 8.44 -23.25
N TRP A 101 -4.15 8.38 -21.96
CA TRP A 101 -4.38 7.12 -21.27
C TRP A 101 -5.44 7.25 -20.18
N GLU A 102 -6.52 6.51 -20.37
CA GLU A 102 -7.58 6.33 -19.37
C GLU A 102 -7.23 5.15 -18.46
N VAL A 103 -7.18 5.39 -17.15
CA VAL A 103 -6.79 4.41 -16.15
C VAL A 103 -7.54 4.62 -14.83
N TYR A 104 -7.74 3.56 -14.09
CA TYR A 104 -8.54 3.52 -12.87
C TYR A 104 -7.73 3.00 -11.70
N SER A 105 -7.86 3.65 -10.54
CA SER A 105 -7.27 3.21 -9.27
C SER A 105 -8.26 2.38 -8.47
N ILE A 106 -8.12 1.05 -8.55
CA ILE A 106 -9.12 0.07 -8.08
C ILE A 106 -8.88 -0.44 -6.65
N GLY A 107 -8.03 0.23 -5.87
CA GLY A 107 -7.76 -0.10 -4.47
C GLY A 107 -6.46 -0.88 -4.25
N GLY A 108 -5.92 -0.78 -3.03
CA GLY A 108 -4.61 -1.36 -2.69
C GLY A 108 -3.43 -0.85 -3.54
N GLY A 109 -3.61 0.20 -4.34
CA GLY A 109 -2.61 0.69 -5.31
C GLY A 109 -2.58 -0.09 -6.63
N ASP A 110 -3.59 -0.92 -6.91
CA ASP A 110 -3.74 -1.61 -8.19
C ASP A 110 -4.38 -0.68 -9.24
N LEU A 111 -4.04 -0.92 -10.50
CA LEU A 111 -4.51 -0.14 -11.64
C LEU A 111 -5.23 -1.03 -12.64
N LYS A 112 -6.23 -0.44 -13.30
CA LYS A 112 -6.99 -1.07 -14.37
C LYS A 112 -7.15 -0.09 -15.53
N ASP A 113 -7.01 -0.55 -16.76
CA ASP A 113 -7.35 0.20 -17.97
C ASP A 113 -8.35 -0.61 -18.83
N ILE A 114 -8.50 -0.23 -20.10
CA ILE A 114 -9.40 -0.89 -21.05
C ILE A 114 -9.02 -2.36 -21.30
N ASP A 115 -7.74 -2.70 -21.19
CA ASP A 115 -7.21 -4.05 -21.43
C ASP A 115 -7.27 -4.94 -20.17
N GLY A 116 -7.49 -4.33 -19.00
CA GLY A 116 -7.74 -5.02 -17.73
C GLY A 116 -6.82 -4.56 -16.62
N ILE A 117 -6.54 -5.45 -15.67
CA ILE A 117 -5.67 -5.14 -14.53
C ILE A 117 -4.21 -5.08 -15.02
N ILE A 118 -3.54 -3.97 -14.74
CA ILE A 118 -2.13 -3.76 -15.08
C ILE A 118 -1.26 -4.68 -14.22
N ASN A 119 -0.23 -5.28 -14.81
CA ASN A 119 0.69 -6.23 -14.15
C ASN A 119 0.00 -7.50 -13.60
N ASN A 120 -0.94 -8.08 -14.36
CA ASN A 120 -1.61 -9.32 -13.99
C ASN A 120 -0.76 -10.61 -14.17
N ARG A 121 0.54 -10.56 -13.87
CA ARG A 121 1.41 -11.75 -13.95
C ARG A 121 1.01 -12.74 -12.86
N LYS A 122 0.59 -13.94 -13.27
CA LYS A 122 0.24 -15.03 -12.36
C LYS A 122 1.51 -15.77 -11.92
N ILE A 123 1.82 -15.70 -10.63
CA ILE A 123 2.96 -16.37 -10.01
C ILE A 123 2.52 -17.69 -9.37
N TYR A 124 1.42 -17.66 -8.61
CA TYR A 124 0.88 -18.84 -7.93
C TYR A 124 -0.11 -19.58 -8.82
N GLN A 125 0.13 -20.88 -9.00
CA GLN A 125 -0.76 -21.78 -9.77
C GLN A 125 -1.98 -22.23 -8.94
N ILE A 126 -1.75 -22.56 -7.67
CA ILE A 126 -2.82 -22.93 -6.73
C ILE A 126 -3.43 -21.65 -6.17
N THR A 127 -4.77 -21.59 -6.06
CA THR A 127 -5.51 -20.35 -5.76
C THR A 127 -6.35 -20.40 -4.50
N ASN A 128 -6.53 -21.58 -3.90
CA ASN A 128 -7.30 -21.75 -2.67
C ASN A 128 -6.44 -22.39 -1.57
N LEU A 129 -6.82 -22.13 -0.32
CA LEU A 129 -6.05 -22.57 0.83
C LEU A 129 -6.04 -24.10 0.98
N THR A 130 -7.16 -24.76 0.71
CA THR A 130 -7.31 -26.22 0.83
C THR A 130 -6.28 -26.96 -0.02
N ASP A 131 -6.13 -26.56 -1.28
CA ASP A 131 -5.19 -27.18 -2.21
C ASP A 131 -3.73 -26.83 -1.87
N ILE A 132 -3.47 -25.62 -1.37
CA ILE A 132 -2.13 -25.24 -0.87
C ILE A 132 -1.74 -26.09 0.34
N MET A 133 -2.68 -26.32 1.27
CA MET A 133 -2.46 -27.19 2.43
C MET A 133 -2.19 -28.64 2.00
N ALA A 134 -2.95 -29.15 1.03
CA ALA A 134 -2.73 -30.48 0.47
C ALA A 134 -1.34 -30.60 -0.20
N TYR A 135 -0.94 -29.58 -0.96
CA TYR A 135 0.40 -29.50 -1.56
C TYR A 135 1.50 -29.51 -0.49
N CYS A 136 1.41 -28.62 0.50
CA CYS A 136 2.38 -28.51 1.59
C CYS A 136 2.52 -29.84 2.35
N THR A 137 1.40 -30.50 2.64
CA THR A 137 1.39 -31.80 3.32
C THR A 137 2.04 -32.89 2.48
N ARG A 138 1.75 -32.94 1.17
CA ARG A 138 2.31 -33.94 0.25
C ARG A 138 3.83 -33.78 0.06
N GLU A 139 4.30 -32.54 -0.05
CA GLU A 139 5.72 -32.24 -0.28
C GLU A 139 6.54 -32.11 1.02
N GLY A 140 5.91 -32.19 2.20
CA GLY A 140 6.57 -31.99 3.49
C GLY A 140 7.06 -30.55 3.71
N LYS A 141 6.39 -29.57 3.09
CA LYS A 141 6.75 -28.14 3.11
C LYS A 141 5.77 -27.33 3.96
N THR A 142 6.19 -26.13 4.33
CA THR A 142 5.38 -25.12 5.00
C THR A 142 4.98 -24.00 4.04
N PHE A 143 4.06 -23.12 4.46
CA PHE A 143 3.57 -22.04 3.61
C PHE A 143 4.63 -21.06 3.12
N TRP A 144 5.64 -20.74 3.94
CA TRP A 144 6.70 -19.83 3.51
C TRP A 144 7.66 -20.48 2.50
N GLU A 145 7.85 -21.80 2.55
CA GLU A 145 8.60 -22.55 1.54
C GLU A 145 7.83 -22.58 0.21
N TYR A 146 6.50 -22.78 0.27
CA TYR A 146 5.65 -22.68 -0.92
C TYR A 146 5.72 -21.29 -1.59
N VAL A 147 5.86 -20.22 -0.78
CA VAL A 147 6.07 -18.87 -1.29
C VAL A 147 7.41 -18.78 -2.04
N GLU A 148 8.49 -19.28 -1.45
CA GLU A 148 9.82 -19.29 -2.10
C GLU A 148 9.83 -20.13 -3.39
N ASP A 149 9.21 -21.31 -3.38
CA ASP A 149 9.07 -22.16 -4.57
C ASP A 149 8.34 -21.45 -5.72
N SER A 150 7.38 -20.56 -5.38
CA SER A 150 6.55 -19.86 -6.35
C SER A 150 7.19 -18.55 -6.83
N GLU A 151 7.78 -17.78 -5.91
CA GLU A 151 8.29 -16.42 -6.16
C GLU A 151 9.79 -16.37 -6.49
N GLY A 152 10.54 -17.41 -6.13
CA GLY A 152 12.01 -17.42 -6.20
C GLY A 152 12.69 -16.79 -4.97
N PRO A 153 14.02 -17.00 -4.83
CA PRO A 153 14.78 -16.58 -3.65
C PRO A 153 14.89 -15.05 -3.49
N GLU A 154 14.66 -14.27 -4.56
CA GLU A 154 14.64 -12.81 -4.51
C GLU A 154 13.53 -12.23 -3.63
N ILE A 155 12.50 -13.04 -3.30
CA ILE A 155 11.42 -12.62 -2.43
C ILE A 155 11.93 -12.22 -1.04
N TRP A 156 13.01 -12.85 -0.56
CA TRP A 156 13.56 -12.57 0.76
C TRP A 156 14.18 -11.18 0.88
N ASN A 157 14.84 -10.70 -0.18
CA ASN A 157 15.37 -9.33 -0.23
C ASN A 157 14.24 -8.31 -0.19
N PHE A 158 13.15 -8.59 -0.91
CA PHE A 158 11.95 -7.76 -0.90
C PHE A 158 11.29 -7.73 0.49
N LEU A 159 11.06 -8.89 1.12
CA LEU A 159 10.45 -8.97 2.44
C LEU A 159 11.33 -8.35 3.54
N ALA A 160 12.66 -8.43 3.42
CA ALA A 160 13.59 -7.75 4.30
C ALA A 160 13.42 -6.22 4.22
N ASN A 161 13.35 -5.67 3.00
CA ASN A 161 13.09 -4.25 2.81
C ASN A 161 11.71 -3.83 3.35
N VAL A 162 10.66 -4.63 3.12
CA VAL A 162 9.33 -4.40 3.73
C VAL A 162 9.43 -4.34 5.25
N TRP A 163 10.16 -5.29 5.85
CA TRP A 163 10.36 -5.35 7.29
C TRP A 163 11.13 -4.15 7.84
N ASP A 164 12.17 -3.69 7.14
CA ASP A 164 12.91 -2.48 7.53
C ASP A 164 12.00 -1.24 7.51
N ILE A 165 11.21 -1.05 6.46
CA ILE A 165 10.22 0.04 6.41
C ILE A 165 9.19 -0.07 7.54
N MET A 166 8.72 -1.27 7.87
CA MET A 166 7.79 -1.47 8.99
C MET A 166 8.39 -1.04 10.33
N LYS A 167 9.63 -1.47 10.63
CA LYS A 167 10.35 -1.06 11.85
C LYS A 167 10.56 0.44 11.90
N ASP A 168 11.05 1.04 10.82
CA ASP A 168 11.35 2.46 10.77
C ASP A 168 10.09 3.31 10.94
N THR A 169 8.96 2.85 10.40
CA THR A 169 7.66 3.53 10.55
C THR A 169 7.18 3.52 11.99
N ILE A 170 7.29 2.38 12.69
CA ILE A 170 6.97 2.31 14.12
C ILE A 170 7.88 3.25 14.90
N ALA A 171 9.20 3.21 14.67
CA ALA A 171 10.15 4.05 15.38
C ALA A 171 9.81 5.54 15.24
N ARG A 172 9.58 6.03 14.02
CA ARG A 172 9.16 7.42 13.78
C ARG A 172 7.84 7.75 14.46
N GLY A 173 6.83 6.89 14.33
CA GLY A 173 5.51 7.15 14.92
C GLY A 173 5.52 7.16 16.44
N LEU A 174 6.42 6.40 17.09
CA LEU A 174 6.60 6.42 18.54
C LEU A 174 7.31 7.68 19.06
N GLU A 175 8.13 8.33 18.25
CA GLU A 175 8.84 9.57 18.61
C GLU A 175 8.06 10.83 18.23
N ASN A 176 7.24 10.76 17.18
CA ASN A 176 6.49 11.91 16.67
C ASN A 176 5.32 12.29 17.59
N GLU A 177 5.34 13.53 18.06
CA GLU A 177 4.26 14.17 18.80
C GLU A 177 3.56 15.24 17.96
N GLY A 178 2.54 15.90 18.54
CA GLY A 178 1.82 16.98 17.88
C GLY A 178 0.50 16.54 17.26
N VAL A 179 0.10 17.20 16.20
CA VAL A 179 -1.23 17.08 15.59
C VAL A 179 -1.10 16.58 14.16
N LEU A 180 -1.97 15.63 13.76
CA LEU A 180 -2.03 15.13 12.40
C LEU A 180 -2.50 16.25 11.44
N PRO A 181 -1.99 16.28 10.20
CA PRO A 181 -2.43 17.24 9.20
C PRO A 181 -3.91 17.01 8.84
N GLY A 182 -4.56 18.06 8.32
CA GLY A 182 -5.98 18.06 7.95
C GLY A 182 -6.85 18.90 8.89
N GLU A 183 -8.15 19.00 8.56
CA GLU A 183 -9.09 19.92 9.23
C GLU A 183 -9.51 19.46 10.63
N ILE A 184 -9.41 18.16 10.91
CA ILE A 184 -9.88 17.54 12.16
C ILE A 184 -8.90 17.78 13.32
N HIS A 185 -7.67 18.26 13.03
CA HIS A 185 -6.63 18.57 14.02
C HIS A 185 -6.47 17.49 15.10
N LEU A 186 -6.45 16.22 14.67
CA LEU A 186 -6.42 15.08 15.58
C LEU A 186 -5.02 14.95 16.23
N PRO A 187 -4.89 14.97 17.57
CA PRO A 187 -3.60 14.80 18.22
C PRO A 187 -3.06 13.38 18.05
N ARG A 188 -1.76 13.28 17.81
CA ARG A 188 -1.02 12.02 17.87
C ARG A 188 -1.04 11.46 19.28
N LYS A 189 -1.16 10.14 19.40
CA LYS A 189 -1.30 9.43 20.67
C LYS A 189 -0.28 8.31 20.83
N ALA A 190 0.35 7.83 19.77
CA ALA A 190 1.27 6.69 19.81
C ALA A 190 2.37 6.84 20.88
N SER A 191 3.10 7.97 20.89
CA SER A 191 4.16 8.27 21.87
C SER A 191 3.67 8.19 23.33
N ASN A 192 2.50 8.78 23.62
CA ASN A 192 1.92 8.78 24.96
C ASN A 192 1.47 7.37 25.39
N TYR A 193 0.80 6.62 24.51
CA TYR A 193 0.42 5.23 24.81
C TYR A 193 1.65 4.34 25.02
N TYR A 194 2.71 4.54 24.24
CA TYR A 194 3.97 3.83 24.41
C TYR A 194 4.60 4.10 25.77
N THR A 195 4.71 5.37 26.15
CA THR A 195 5.23 5.78 27.47
C THR A 195 4.41 5.17 28.62
N LYS A 196 3.07 5.18 28.50
CA LYS A 196 2.18 4.55 29.50
C LYS A 196 2.37 3.03 29.57
N ALA A 197 2.52 2.37 28.42
CA ALA A 197 2.74 0.93 28.36
C ALA A 197 4.06 0.54 29.01
N LEU A 198 5.14 1.29 28.78
CA LEU A 198 6.45 1.06 29.42
C LEU A 198 6.41 1.21 30.94
N ASN A 199 5.53 2.06 31.47
CA ASN A 199 5.30 2.24 32.91
C ASN A 199 4.23 1.29 33.49
N SER A 200 3.74 0.34 32.69
CA SER A 200 2.78 -0.69 33.10
C SER A 200 3.45 -2.06 33.19
N HIS A 201 2.72 -3.06 33.67
CA HIS A 201 3.25 -4.43 33.81
C HIS A 201 2.26 -5.49 33.31
N GLY A 202 2.81 -6.66 32.96
CA GLY A 202 2.03 -7.84 32.58
C GLY A 202 1.12 -7.58 31.35
N ALA A 203 -0.11 -8.08 31.40
CA ALA A 203 -1.03 -8.00 30.26
C ALA A 203 -1.32 -6.56 29.80
N ILE A 204 -1.33 -5.59 30.72
CA ILE A 204 -1.58 -4.18 30.40
C ILE A 204 -0.43 -3.60 29.58
N GLN A 205 0.81 -3.92 29.95
CA GLN A 205 2.00 -3.53 29.17
C GLN A 205 1.92 -4.12 27.77
N ASN A 206 1.65 -5.41 27.64
CA ASN A 206 1.64 -6.10 26.35
C ASN A 206 0.57 -5.53 25.41
N GLN A 207 -0.65 -5.32 25.91
CA GLN A 207 -1.73 -4.69 25.13
C GLN A 207 -1.41 -3.24 24.78
N GLY A 208 -0.85 -2.48 25.72
CA GLY A 208 -0.46 -1.10 25.49
C GLY A 208 0.62 -0.96 24.42
N LEU A 209 1.60 -1.87 24.38
CA LEU A 209 2.66 -1.89 23.37
C LEU A 209 2.09 -2.18 21.97
N LEU A 210 1.29 -3.24 21.82
CA LEU A 210 0.65 -3.56 20.55
C LEU A 210 -0.19 -2.40 20.02
N PHE A 211 -0.98 -1.77 20.90
CA PHE A 211 -1.80 -0.63 20.55
C PHE A 211 -0.96 0.59 20.12
N ALA A 212 0.11 0.89 20.87
CA ALA A 212 1.01 1.98 20.54
C ALA A 212 1.72 1.78 19.20
N PHE A 213 2.17 0.57 18.88
CA PHE A 213 2.81 0.28 17.59
C PHE A 213 1.83 0.39 16.41
N ALA A 214 0.60 -0.09 16.58
CA ALA A 214 -0.42 0.04 15.55
C ALA A 214 -0.76 1.51 15.29
N LEU A 215 -0.95 2.30 16.37
CA LEU A 215 -1.16 3.74 16.26
C LEU A 215 0.02 4.46 15.61
N ALA A 216 1.26 4.11 15.96
CA ALA A 216 2.46 4.72 15.38
C ALA A 216 2.42 4.65 13.84
N VAL A 217 2.10 3.47 13.28
CA VAL A 217 2.00 3.30 11.83
C VAL A 217 0.80 4.02 11.24
N SER A 218 -0.37 3.96 11.89
CA SER A 218 -1.57 4.66 11.42
C SER A 218 -1.40 6.19 11.41
N GLU A 219 -0.72 6.76 12.40
CA GLU A 219 -0.43 8.19 12.51
C GLU A 219 0.61 8.64 11.47
N GLU A 220 1.64 7.82 11.22
CA GLU A 220 2.58 8.05 10.12
C GLU A 220 1.90 7.98 8.75
N ASN A 221 1.00 7.01 8.54
CA ASN A 221 0.20 6.93 7.33
C ASN A 221 -0.66 8.19 7.15
N ALA A 222 -1.42 8.58 8.18
CA ALA A 222 -2.29 9.74 8.14
C ALA A 222 -1.52 11.05 7.88
N SER A 223 -0.23 11.11 8.25
CA SER A 223 0.63 12.26 8.03
C SER A 223 1.33 12.27 6.66
N GLY A 224 1.04 11.31 5.78
CA GLY A 224 1.71 11.18 4.48
C GLY A 224 3.14 10.63 4.58
N GLY A 225 3.48 9.98 5.69
CA GLY A 225 4.78 9.34 5.90
C GLY A 225 4.99 8.15 4.98
N LYS A 226 6.26 7.76 4.80
CA LYS A 226 6.62 6.53 4.07
C LYS A 226 6.21 5.32 4.92
N ILE A 227 5.44 4.40 4.34
CA ILE A 227 4.92 3.20 5.02
C ILE A 227 5.04 1.94 4.15
N ALA A 228 4.98 0.78 4.80
CA ALA A 228 4.73 -0.49 4.14
C ALA A 228 3.23 -0.83 4.24
N ILE A 229 2.56 -0.84 3.09
CA ILE A 229 1.15 -1.23 2.97
C ILE A 229 0.99 -2.71 3.22
N ALA A 230 -0.07 -3.09 3.95
CA ALA A 230 -0.46 -4.48 4.16
C ALA A 230 -1.95 -4.62 4.52
N PRO A 231 -2.87 -4.97 3.59
CA PRO A 231 -2.80 -4.82 2.13
C PRO A 231 -3.24 -3.43 1.63
N THR A 232 -3.74 -2.55 2.51
CA THR A 232 -4.08 -1.15 2.20
C THR A 232 -3.45 -0.19 3.20
N CYS A 233 -3.36 1.10 2.86
CA CYS A 233 -2.83 2.14 3.75
C CYS A 233 -3.58 2.16 5.10
N GLY A 234 -4.91 2.05 5.07
CA GLY A 234 -5.75 2.11 6.28
C GLY A 234 -5.52 0.97 7.28
N SER A 235 -5.10 -0.22 6.81
CA SER A 235 -4.84 -1.39 7.65
C SER A 235 -3.35 -1.60 7.96
N SER A 236 -2.49 -0.70 7.49
CA SER A 236 -1.03 -0.89 7.49
C SER A 236 -0.41 -1.06 8.86
N GLY A 237 -1.08 -0.67 9.96
CA GLY A 237 -0.54 -0.76 11.31
C GLY A 237 -0.65 -2.11 12.01
N VAL A 238 -1.57 -2.99 11.60
CA VAL A 238 -1.87 -4.23 12.36
C VAL A 238 -0.71 -5.24 12.29
N LEU A 239 -0.32 -5.62 11.07
CA LEU A 239 0.74 -6.60 10.85
C LEU A 239 2.10 -6.16 11.43
N PRO A 240 2.61 -4.94 11.17
CA PRO A 240 3.90 -4.52 11.72
C PRO A 240 3.87 -4.43 13.24
N ALA A 241 2.76 -4.02 13.87
CA ALA A 241 2.65 -3.97 15.33
C ALA A 241 2.86 -5.36 15.96
N ILE A 242 2.23 -6.39 15.42
CA ILE A 242 2.37 -7.77 15.91
C ILE A 242 3.80 -8.27 15.68
N LEU A 243 4.35 -8.09 14.49
CA LEU A 243 5.70 -8.57 14.17
C LEU A 243 6.78 -7.86 14.99
N PHE A 244 6.63 -6.55 15.22
CA PHE A 244 7.54 -5.76 16.03
C PHE A 244 7.47 -6.13 17.51
N TYR A 245 6.27 -6.39 18.03
CA TYR A 245 6.10 -6.95 19.37
C TYR A 245 6.80 -8.30 19.49
N LEU A 246 6.56 -9.24 18.58
CA LEU A 246 7.20 -10.57 18.60
C LEU A 246 8.74 -10.49 18.49
N LYS A 247 9.25 -9.58 17.65
CA LYS A 247 10.69 -9.34 17.54
C LYS A 247 11.29 -8.82 18.85
N ARG A 248 10.63 -7.84 19.47
CA ARG A 248 11.19 -7.08 20.59
C ARG A 248 10.96 -7.74 21.94
N GLU A 249 9.75 -8.23 22.21
CA GLU A 249 9.34 -8.78 23.51
C GLU A 249 9.55 -10.30 23.58
N GLU A 250 9.39 -11.01 22.45
CA GLU A 250 9.53 -12.49 22.38
C GLU A 250 10.86 -12.91 21.71
N TYR A 251 11.75 -11.95 21.41
CA TYR A 251 13.09 -12.18 20.85
C TYR A 251 13.12 -13.04 19.57
N ILE A 252 12.06 -12.97 18.75
CA ILE A 252 11.97 -13.71 17.50
C ILE A 252 13.02 -13.20 16.50
N THR A 253 13.72 -14.13 15.83
CA THR A 253 14.77 -13.77 14.85
C THR A 253 14.17 -13.15 13.59
N ASP A 254 14.93 -12.29 12.90
CA ASP A 254 14.44 -11.64 11.66
C ASP A 254 14.09 -12.70 10.59
N ILE A 255 14.85 -13.80 10.50
CA ILE A 255 14.53 -14.92 9.61
C ILE A 255 13.11 -15.45 9.86
N LYS A 256 12.70 -15.60 11.13
CA LYS A 256 11.34 -16.05 11.46
C LYS A 256 10.29 -14.97 11.15
N ILE A 257 10.62 -13.69 11.31
CA ILE A 257 9.74 -12.58 10.91
C ILE A 257 9.52 -12.58 9.39
N LEU A 258 10.57 -12.77 8.59
CA LEU A 258 10.44 -12.85 7.13
C LEU A 258 9.58 -14.03 6.69
N ARG A 259 9.71 -15.19 7.34
CA ARG A 259 8.83 -16.36 7.11
C ARG A 259 7.38 -16.07 7.49
N ALA A 260 7.16 -15.33 8.58
CA ALA A 260 5.82 -14.88 8.98
C ALA A 260 5.23 -13.91 7.95
N LEU A 261 6.02 -12.96 7.43
CA LEU A 261 5.61 -12.07 6.34
C LEU A 261 5.28 -12.84 5.05
N ALA A 262 6.10 -13.81 4.65
CA ALA A 262 5.80 -14.65 3.50
C ALA A 262 4.45 -15.37 3.67
N THR A 263 4.23 -15.96 4.85
CA THR A 263 2.98 -16.67 5.18
C THR A 263 1.79 -15.72 5.21
N ALA A 264 1.89 -14.57 5.87
CA ALA A 264 0.83 -13.56 5.92
C ALA A 264 0.50 -13.01 4.52
N GLY A 265 1.52 -12.80 3.68
CA GLY A 265 1.37 -12.37 2.29
C GLY A 265 0.60 -13.39 1.47
N LEU A 266 0.91 -14.69 1.63
CA LEU A 266 0.18 -15.77 0.98
C LEU A 266 -1.30 -15.78 1.38
N ILE A 267 -1.60 -15.70 2.68
CA ILE A 267 -2.99 -15.65 3.16
C ILE A 267 -3.71 -14.41 2.61
N GLY A 268 -3.07 -13.25 2.67
CA GLY A 268 -3.62 -12.01 2.10
C GLY A 268 -3.90 -12.12 0.60
N ASN A 269 -3.03 -12.80 -0.14
CA ASN A 269 -3.17 -13.03 -1.58
C ASN A 269 -4.33 -13.98 -1.90
N ILE A 270 -4.50 -15.06 -1.11
CA ILE A 270 -5.65 -15.97 -1.23
C ILE A 270 -6.96 -15.20 -1.00
N VAL A 271 -7.02 -14.39 0.06
CA VAL A 271 -8.21 -13.60 0.37
C VAL A 271 -8.48 -12.59 -0.75
N LYS A 272 -7.46 -11.82 -1.19
CA LYS A 272 -7.60 -10.84 -2.26
C LYS A 272 -8.05 -11.47 -3.58
N PHE A 273 -7.50 -12.62 -3.94
CA PHE A 273 -7.81 -13.29 -5.20
C PHE A 273 -9.23 -13.89 -5.22
N ASN A 274 -9.70 -14.42 -4.09
CA ASN A 274 -11.00 -15.08 -3.99
C ASN A 274 -12.13 -14.16 -3.52
N ALA A 275 -11.82 -12.99 -2.95
CA ALA A 275 -12.78 -11.92 -2.78
C ALA A 275 -13.23 -11.46 -4.16
N SER A 276 -14.53 -11.46 -4.44
CA SER A 276 -15.07 -10.92 -5.70
C SER A 276 -14.58 -9.47 -5.88
N ILE A 277 -14.59 -8.95 -7.10
CA ILE A 277 -14.19 -7.56 -7.38
C ILE A 277 -15.05 -6.56 -6.56
N SER A 278 -16.29 -6.94 -6.20
CA SER A 278 -17.15 -6.23 -5.24
C SER A 278 -16.83 -6.52 -3.76
N GLY A 279 -16.16 -7.63 -3.49
CA GLY A 279 -15.66 -8.07 -2.18
C GLY A 279 -14.43 -7.30 -1.70
N ALA A 280 -13.70 -6.63 -2.60
CA ALA A 280 -12.68 -5.64 -2.24
C ALA A 280 -13.29 -4.33 -1.68
N GLU A 281 -14.62 -4.18 -1.79
CA GLU A 281 -15.45 -3.10 -1.25
C GLU A 281 -16.37 -3.59 -0.10
N VAL A 282 -15.96 -4.56 0.71
CA VAL A 282 -16.70 -4.98 1.93
C VAL A 282 -16.36 -4.12 3.16
N GLY A 283 -15.93 -2.87 2.90
CA GLY A 283 -15.62 -1.87 3.93
C GLY A 283 -16.88 -1.37 4.64
#